data_AF-A0A131Z3D1-F1
#
_entry.id   AF-A0A131Z3D1-F1
#
_cell.length_a   1.000
_cell.length_b   1.000
_cell.length_c   1.000
_cell.angle_alpha   90.00
_cell.angle_beta   90.00
_cell.angle_gamma   90.00
#
_symmetry.space_group_name_H-M   'P 1'
#
loop_
_entity.id
_entity.type
_entity.pdbx_description
1 polymer ?
#
loop_
_entity_poly.entity_id
_entity_poly.type
_entity_poly.pdbx_seq_one_letter_code
_entity_poly.pdbx_strand_id
1 'polypeptide(L)' 'MPRLPVRARRRRKMLSRLVLALMCAAAGAAGAAPRKADCDGRPLSPELYRFQIPDVLGTRNISLDQYRGHVLLVVNVATY' A
#
# COMPACT_ATOMS: atom_id res chain seq x y z
N MET A 1 29.89 -54.91 38.18
CA MET A 1 29.25 -53.57 38.05
C MET A 1 30.05 -52.58 38.89
N PRO A 2 30.23 -51.28 38.54
CA PRO A 2 29.54 -50.50 37.51
C PRO A 2 30.47 -49.82 36.46
N ARG A 3 29.89 -49.50 35.30
CA ARG A 3 30.39 -48.50 34.32
C ARG A 3 29.78 -47.14 34.67
N LEU A 4 30.48 -46.03 34.43
CA LEU A 4 29.91 -44.71 34.06
C LEU A 4 31.03 -43.81 33.44
N PRO A 5 30.68 -42.76 32.66
CA PRO A 5 31.39 -42.36 31.44
C PRO A 5 31.97 -40.93 31.52
N VAL A 6 32.97 -40.61 30.69
CA VAL A 6 33.36 -39.20 30.49
C VAL A 6 33.06 -38.78 29.06
N ARG A 7 31.93 -38.07 28.98
CA ARG A 7 31.37 -37.35 27.85
C ARG A 7 32.39 -36.50 27.10
N ALA A 8 32.43 -36.69 25.79
CA ALA A 8 32.91 -35.73 24.82
C ALA A 8 32.22 -34.36 25.00
N ARG A 9 32.99 -33.29 25.22
CA ARG A 9 32.50 -31.90 25.15
C ARG A 9 32.81 -31.31 23.78
N ARG A 10 31.86 -31.46 22.84
CA ARG A 10 31.80 -30.70 21.58
C ARG A 10 30.80 -29.54 21.74
N ARG A 11 31.14 -28.53 22.57
CA ARG A 11 30.27 -27.36 22.87
C ARG A 11 30.87 -26.02 22.42
N ARG A 12 31.22 -25.87 21.14
CA ARG A 12 31.59 -24.54 20.59
C ARG A 12 30.69 -24.04 19.45
N LYS A 13 29.93 -24.92 18.78
CA LYS A 13 29.12 -24.55 17.61
C LYS A 13 27.72 -24.02 17.94
N MET A 14 27.18 -24.30 19.12
CA MET A 14 25.81 -23.87 19.49
C MET A 14 25.72 -22.43 20.01
N LEU A 15 26.83 -21.83 20.49
CA LEU A 15 26.80 -20.46 21.03
C LEU A 15 26.66 -19.38 19.94
N SER A 16 27.17 -19.62 18.73
CA SER A 16 27.17 -18.61 17.66
C SER A 16 25.77 -18.31 17.11
N ARG A 17 24.88 -19.32 17.05
CA ARG A 17 23.49 -19.13 16.61
C ARG A 17 22.64 -18.35 17.63
N LEU A 18 22.95 -18.50 18.91
CA LEU A 18 22.21 -17.83 19.99
C LEU A 18 22.48 -16.33 20.00
N VAL A 19 23.73 -15.92 19.75
CA VAL A 19 24.13 -14.51 19.64
C VAL A 19 23.50 -13.85 18.41
N LEU A 20 23.45 -14.56 17.28
CA LEU A 20 22.83 -14.03 16.05
C LEU A 20 21.32 -13.81 16.22
N ALA A 21 20.63 -14.73 16.90
CA ALA A 21 19.21 -14.60 17.21
C ALA A 21 18.91 -13.42 18.16
N LEU A 22 19.81 -13.15 19.12
CA LEU A 22 19.66 -12.04 20.05
C LEU A 22 19.77 -10.67 19.36
N MET A 23 20.65 -10.55 18.35
CA MET A 23 20.87 -9.28 17.65
C MET A 23 19.68 -8.86 16.75
N CYS A 24 18.92 -9.81 16.18
CA CYS A 24 17.73 -9.47 15.39
C CYS A 24 16.56 -8.95 16.23
N ALA A 25 16.50 -9.26 17.54
CA ALA A 25 15.43 -8.78 18.41
C ALA A 25 15.58 -7.29 18.80
N ALA A 26 16.81 -6.75 18.76
CA ALA A 26 17.09 -5.36 19.16
C ALA A 26 16.84 -4.33 18.04
N ALA A 27 16.83 -4.76 16.78
CA ALA A 27 16.69 -3.85 15.63
C ALA A 27 15.23 -3.57 15.21
N GLY A 28 14.25 -4.28 15.77
CA GLY A 28 12.84 -4.15 15.39
C GLY A 28 12.04 -3.07 16.14
N ALA A 29 12.60 -2.44 17.17
CA ALA A 29 11.85 -1.60 18.11
C ALA A 29 11.85 -0.09 17.78
N ALA A 30 12.41 0.33 16.65
CA ALA A 30 12.47 1.74 16.24
C ALA A 30 11.85 1.99 14.86
N GLY A 31 10.85 1.20 14.47
CA GLY A 31 9.99 1.52 13.33
C GLY A 31 8.67 2.04 13.87
N ALA A 32 8.43 3.35 13.77
CA ALA A 32 7.08 3.86 13.90
C ALA A 32 6.20 3.07 12.92
N ALA A 33 5.22 2.33 13.44
CA ALA A 33 4.29 1.58 12.60
C ALA A 33 3.71 2.55 11.56
N PRO A 34 3.67 2.18 10.26
CA PRO A 34 3.07 3.04 9.26
C PRO A 34 1.61 3.25 9.66
N ARG A 35 1.28 4.44 10.14
CA ARG A 35 -0.11 4.83 10.33
C ARG A 35 -0.72 4.81 8.94
N LYS A 36 -1.77 4.02 8.74
CA LYS A 36 -2.61 4.17 7.56
C LYS A 36 -3.00 5.63 7.51
N ALA A 37 -2.52 6.35 6.48
CA ALA A 37 -3.08 7.64 6.17
C ALA A 37 -4.54 7.38 5.83
N ASP A 38 -5.43 7.89 6.67
CA ASP A 38 -6.86 7.93 6.36
C ASP A 38 -6.99 8.91 5.20
N CYS A 39 -7.10 8.37 3.98
CA CYS A 39 -7.19 9.17 2.77
C CYS A 39 -8.54 9.89 2.77
N ASP A 40 -8.53 11.08 3.34
CA ASP A 40 -9.44 12.19 3.10
C ASP A 40 -10.94 11.83 3.15
N GLY A 41 -11.54 11.98 4.33
CA GLY A 41 -12.97 12.24 4.50
C GLY A 41 -13.38 13.62 3.96
N ARG A 42 -12.85 14.03 2.81
CA ARG A 42 -13.37 15.21 2.10
C ARG A 42 -14.77 14.85 1.60
N PRO A 43 -15.79 15.69 1.82
CA PRO A 43 -17.06 15.51 1.13
C PRO A 43 -16.72 15.45 -0.35
N LEU A 44 -17.13 14.35 -1.02
CA LEU A 44 -16.86 14.14 -2.43
C LEU A 44 -17.22 15.44 -3.15
N SER A 45 -16.19 16.10 -3.71
CA SER A 45 -16.37 17.12 -4.74
C SER A 45 -17.45 16.60 -5.69
N PRO A 46 -18.41 17.43 -6.15
CA PRO A 46 -19.48 16.95 -7.02
C PRO A 46 -18.86 16.06 -8.10
N GLU A 47 -19.23 14.76 -8.06
CA GLU A 47 -18.59 13.76 -8.93
C GLU A 47 -18.70 14.26 -10.37
N LEU A 48 -17.58 14.27 -11.10
CA LEU A 48 -17.55 14.62 -12.52
C LEU A 48 -18.64 13.89 -13.32
N TYR A 49 -19.00 12.68 -12.90
CA TYR A 49 -20.04 11.85 -13.50
C TYR A 49 -21.47 12.39 -13.36
N ARG A 50 -21.72 13.37 -12.49
CA ARG A 50 -23.04 14.02 -12.35
C ARG A 50 -23.28 15.13 -13.38
N PHE A 51 -22.24 15.52 -14.14
CA PHE A 51 -22.39 16.55 -15.16
C PHE A 51 -22.97 15.98 -16.46
N GLN A 52 -23.78 16.80 -17.11
CA GLN A 52 -24.29 16.55 -18.44
C GLN A 52 -23.89 17.72 -19.34
N ILE A 53 -23.40 17.40 -20.54
CA ILE A 53 -22.89 18.38 -21.50
C ILE A 53 -23.69 18.23 -22.79
N PRO A 54 -24.25 19.29 -23.38
CA PRO A 54 -24.89 19.21 -24.68
C PRO A 54 -23.87 18.78 -25.74
N ASP A 55 -24.31 17.97 -26.68
CA ASP A 55 -23.47 17.64 -27.83
C ASP A 55 -23.27 18.85 -28.75
N VAL A 56 -22.34 18.72 -29.69
CA VAL A 56 -21.95 19.84 -30.58
C VAL A 56 -23.14 20.37 -31.40
N LEU A 57 -24.13 19.52 -31.69
CA LEU A 57 -25.34 19.89 -32.41
C LEU A 57 -26.47 20.40 -31.51
N GLY A 58 -26.30 20.38 -30.18
CA GLY A 58 -27.31 20.78 -29.20
C GLY A 58 -28.55 19.87 -29.15
N THR A 59 -28.47 18.67 -29.69
CA THR A 59 -29.61 17.75 -29.87
C THR A 59 -29.82 16.82 -28.69
N ARG A 60 -28.74 16.54 -27.94
CA ARG A 60 -28.75 15.61 -26.81
C ARG A 60 -27.78 16.07 -25.73
N ASN A 61 -28.13 15.75 -24.49
CA ASN A 61 -27.24 15.88 -23.35
C ASN A 61 -26.46 14.57 -23.16
N ILE A 62 -25.14 14.68 -23.17
CA ILE A 62 -24.22 13.58 -22.94
C ILE A 62 -23.87 13.59 -21.44
N SER A 63 -24.26 12.52 -20.74
CA SER A 63 -23.86 12.32 -19.35
C SER A 63 -22.40 11.87 -19.29
N LEU A 64 -21.61 12.43 -18.36
CA LEU A 64 -20.24 11.97 -18.14
C LEU A 64 -20.18 10.62 -17.42
N ASP A 65 -21.29 10.15 -16.83
CA ASP A 65 -21.42 8.85 -16.17
C ASP A 65 -21.04 7.67 -17.09
N GLN A 66 -21.32 7.80 -18.39
CA GLN A 66 -20.99 6.77 -19.38
C GLN A 66 -19.48 6.52 -19.54
N TYR A 67 -18.63 7.40 -19.01
CA TYR A 67 -17.18 7.29 -19.06
C TYR A 67 -16.55 6.88 -17.71
N ARG A 68 -17.35 6.39 -16.75
CA ARG A 68 -16.80 5.85 -15.49
C ARG A 68 -15.74 4.79 -15.76
N GLY A 69 -14.62 4.89 -15.06
CA GLY A 69 -13.49 3.96 -15.20
C GLY A 69 -12.55 4.27 -16.37
N HIS A 70 -12.84 5.34 -17.12
CA HIS A 70 -11.97 5.84 -18.18
C HIS A 70 -11.28 7.15 -17.80
N VAL A 71 -10.13 7.41 -18.41
CA VAL A 71 -9.43 8.70 -18.30
C VAL A 71 -10.04 9.66 -19.31
N LEU A 72 -10.48 10.82 -18.83
CA LEU A 72 -11.09 11.87 -19.66
C LEU A 72 -10.11 13.02 -19.90
N LEU A 73 -9.97 13.44 -21.16
CA LEU A 73 -9.28 14.67 -21.55
C LEU A 73 -10.32 15.71 -21.98
N VAL A 74 -10.39 16.82 -21.24
CA VAL A 74 -11.28 17.94 -21.56
C VAL A 74 -10.46 19.03 -22.24
N VAL A 75 -10.83 19.36 -23.48
CA VAL A 75 -10.16 20.39 -24.29
C VAL A 75 -11.14 21.52 -24.57
N ASN A 76 -10.78 22.73 -24.16
CA ASN A 76 -11.51 23.94 -24.56
C ASN A 76 -11.04 24.34 -25.97
N VAL A 77 -11.97 24.39 -26.93
CA VAL A 77 -11.70 24.71 -28.33
C VAL A 77 -12.43 26.01 -28.71
N ALA A 78 -11.80 26.82 -29.57
CA ALA A 78 -12.39 28.01 -30.17
C ALA A 78 -12.00 28.07 -31.65
N THR A 79 -12.93 28.48 -32.50
CA THR A 79 -12.71 28.72 -33.93
C THR A 79 -12.62 30.23 -34.19
N TYR A 80 -11.78 30.64 -35.14
CA TYR A 80 -11.62 32.03 -35.56
C TYR A 80 -12.78 32.50 -36.44
#